data_AF-A0A5D2ZDK7-F1
#
_entry.id   AF-A0A5D2ZDK7-F1
#
_cell.length_a   1.000
_cell.length_b   1.000
_cell.length_c   1.000
_cell.angle_alpha   90.00
_cell.angle_beta   90.00
_cell.angle_gamma   90.00
#
_symmetry.space_group_name_H-M   'P 1'
#
loop_
_entity.id
_entity.type
_entity.pdbx_description
1 polymer ?
#
loop_
_entity_poly.entity_id
_entity_poly.type
_entity_poly.pdbx_seq_one_letter_code
_entity_poly.pdbx_strand_id
1 'polypeptide(L)'
;MAKANILLVFLCSLGLLLLGGVGVEGNPNYRDALQKSFLFFQGQRSGKLPANQKVSWRSNSGLSDGSLDHVDLTGGYYDAGDNVKFNFPMAFTTTMLSWGTLEYGKRMGPQLQEARAAIRWATDYLLKCANSKPGKLYVGVGDPNVDHKCWERPEDMDTVRTVYSVSSSNPGSDVAGETAAALAAASLVFRRVDPKYSRLLLQTARKVMAFAIQYRGAYSDSLGSAVCPFYCSYSGYKDELLWGAAWLFRATNDAYYYNFLKTLGADDQPDIFSWDNKYAGAHVLLSRMALLGKDKNFEQFKQEAESFMCRILPNSPYSTTQYTQGGLMYKLPESNLQYVTSITFLLTTYGKYMKAKKQTFNCGSLFVTPKSLIGLAKRQVDYILGENPIKMSYMVGFGRNFPKRIHHRGSSLPSLAKHPQSIGCDGGFQPYFYSSNPNPNILVGAIVGGPNQNDGFPDDRSDYSHSEPSTYITAALVGPLAYFSH
;
A
#
# COMPACT_ATOMS: atom_id res chain seq x y z
N MET A 1 -18.51 75.25 47.24
CA MET A 1 -19.14 75.56 45.94
C MET A 1 -18.51 74.69 44.87
N ALA A 2 -19.36 73.95 44.16
CA ALA A 2 -19.19 73.20 42.91
C ALA A 2 -17.78 72.86 42.40
N LYS A 3 -17.55 71.57 42.11
CA LYS A 3 -17.42 71.06 40.72
C LYS A 3 -17.42 69.52 40.72
N ALA A 4 -18.38 68.94 39.99
CA ALA A 4 -18.49 67.52 39.73
C ALA A 4 -17.62 67.13 38.53
N ASN A 5 -16.84 66.07 38.67
CA ASN A 5 -16.11 65.41 37.59
C ASN A 5 -16.98 64.28 37.03
N ILE A 6 -17.42 64.39 35.77
CA ILE A 6 -18.04 63.31 35.02
C ILE A 6 -16.99 62.77 34.04
N LEU A 7 -16.75 61.47 34.15
CA LEU A 7 -15.82 60.67 33.37
C LEU A 7 -16.36 60.51 31.94
N LEU A 8 -15.53 60.85 30.93
CA LEU A 8 -15.84 60.65 29.52
C LEU A 8 -15.78 59.15 29.17
N VAL A 9 -16.92 58.58 28.76
CA VAL A 9 -17.01 57.26 28.11
C VAL A 9 -16.95 57.47 26.60
N PHE A 10 -15.92 56.96 25.94
CA PHE A 10 -15.82 56.95 24.48
C PHE A 10 -16.70 55.83 23.90
N LEU A 11 -17.78 56.23 23.23
CA LEU A 11 -18.52 55.42 22.27
C LEU A 11 -17.74 55.37 20.95
N CYS A 12 -17.38 54.18 20.49
CA CYS A 12 -17.03 53.95 19.08
C CYS A 12 -18.04 52.98 18.47
N SER A 13 -18.65 53.48 17.41
CA SER A 13 -19.80 52.99 16.68
C SER A 13 -19.47 51.86 15.69
N LEU A 14 -20.49 51.04 15.47
CA LEU A 14 -20.61 49.91 14.55
C LEU A 14 -20.04 50.15 13.14
N GLY A 15 -19.32 49.14 12.66
CA GLY A 15 -19.12 48.83 11.25
C GLY A 15 -19.04 47.32 11.06
N LEU A 16 -20.19 46.63 11.03
CA LEU A 16 -20.27 45.21 10.69
C LEU A 16 -20.01 45.04 9.19
N LEU A 17 -18.77 44.68 8.82
CA LEU A 17 -18.49 44.05 7.54
C LEU A 17 -18.74 42.55 7.69
N LEU A 18 -19.95 42.14 7.32
CA LEU A 18 -20.32 40.74 7.05
C LEU A 18 -19.56 40.27 5.80
N LEU A 19 -18.28 39.95 5.96
CA LEU A 19 -17.60 39.05 5.05
C LEU A 19 -18.03 37.64 5.44
N GLY A 20 -19.01 37.11 4.69
CA GLY A 20 -19.39 35.72 4.74
C GLY A 20 -18.15 34.86 4.53
N GLY A 21 -17.61 34.35 5.64
CA GLY A 21 -16.65 33.26 5.60
C GLY A 21 -17.36 32.09 4.96
N VAL A 22 -17.04 31.84 3.70
CA VAL A 22 -17.40 30.59 3.02
C VAL A 22 -16.71 29.50 3.83
N GLY A 23 -17.48 28.86 4.72
CA GLY A 23 -17.08 27.60 5.31
C GLY A 23 -16.94 26.59 4.19
N VAL A 24 -15.73 26.44 3.65
CA VAL A 24 -15.39 25.29 2.82
C VAL A 24 -14.99 24.17 3.77
N GLU A 25 -15.96 23.66 4.54
CA GLU A 25 -15.89 22.27 5.01
C GLU A 25 -16.28 21.37 3.83
N GLY A 26 -15.43 21.38 2.81
CA GLY A 26 -15.52 20.46 1.68
C GLY A 26 -14.57 19.31 1.95
N ASN A 27 -15.09 18.10 2.14
CA ASN A 27 -14.28 16.89 2.22
C ASN A 27 -13.22 16.86 1.10
N PRO A 28 -12.02 16.30 1.34
CA PRO A 28 -11.01 16.15 0.30
C PRO A 28 -11.58 15.51 -0.98
N ASN A 29 -11.11 15.97 -2.15
CA ASN A 29 -11.55 15.42 -3.42
C ASN A 29 -10.97 14.01 -3.65
N TYR A 30 -11.68 12.98 -3.17
CA TYR A 30 -11.22 11.59 -3.25
C TYR A 30 -11.08 11.07 -4.68
N ARG A 31 -11.82 11.62 -5.65
CA ARG A 31 -11.70 11.24 -7.08
C ARG A 31 -10.36 11.69 -7.65
N ASP A 32 -9.93 12.90 -7.31
CA ASP A 32 -8.62 13.42 -7.69
C ASP A 32 -7.49 12.62 -7.02
N ALA A 33 -7.60 12.35 -5.71
CA ALA A 33 -6.64 11.49 -5.01
C ALA A 33 -6.55 10.08 -5.64
N LEU A 34 -7.69 9.46 -5.97
CA LEU A 34 -7.74 8.15 -6.64
C LEU A 34 -7.03 8.16 -7.99
N GLN A 35 -7.25 9.21 -8.80
CA GLN A 35 -6.56 9.36 -10.08
C GLN A 35 -5.04 9.48 -9.88
N LYS A 36 -4.61 10.27 -8.89
CA LYS A 36 -3.19 10.49 -8.58
C LYS A 36 -2.51 9.22 -8.10
N SER A 37 -3.17 8.37 -7.32
CA SER A 37 -2.61 7.07 -6.90
C SER A 37 -2.13 6.23 -8.09
N PHE A 38 -2.82 6.28 -9.24
CA PHE A 38 -2.38 5.54 -10.43
C PHE A 38 -1.26 6.22 -11.22
N LEU A 39 -1.05 7.53 -11.05
CA LEU A 39 0.14 8.21 -11.58
C LEU A 39 1.40 7.78 -10.81
N PHE A 40 1.30 7.61 -9.49
CA PHE A 40 2.39 7.08 -8.68
C PHE A 40 2.88 5.72 -9.18
N PHE A 41 1.96 4.77 -9.45
CA PHE A 41 2.37 3.48 -10.00
C PHE A 41 3.08 3.60 -11.35
N GLN A 42 2.73 4.56 -12.21
CA GLN A 42 3.50 4.80 -13.44
C GLN A 42 4.92 5.31 -13.14
N GLY A 43 5.05 6.13 -12.09
CA GLY A 43 6.32 6.61 -11.56
C GLY A 43 7.21 5.52 -10.97
N GLN A 44 6.66 4.36 -10.55
CA GLN A 44 7.40 3.22 -10.01
C GLN A 44 7.78 2.15 -11.05
N ARG A 45 7.31 2.24 -12.31
CA ARG A 45 7.52 1.16 -13.29
C ARG A 45 9.00 0.92 -13.59
N SER A 46 9.46 -0.33 -13.54
CA SER A 46 10.74 -0.78 -14.10
C SER A 46 10.51 -1.42 -15.47
N GLY A 47 11.55 -1.51 -16.31
CA GLY A 47 11.48 -2.10 -17.65
C GLY A 47 11.19 -1.09 -18.76
N LYS A 48 10.74 -1.61 -19.90
CA LYS A 48 10.35 -0.80 -21.06
C LYS A 48 8.96 -0.18 -20.83
N LEU A 49 8.91 1.14 -20.70
CA LEU A 49 7.68 1.89 -20.44
C LEU A 49 6.74 1.88 -21.66
N PRO A 50 5.41 1.87 -21.44
CA PRO A 50 4.46 1.92 -22.53
C PRO A 50 4.33 3.35 -23.07
N ALA A 51 4.03 3.48 -24.37
CA ALA A 51 3.91 4.78 -25.04
C ALA A 51 2.81 5.69 -24.45
N ASN A 52 1.81 5.13 -23.77
CA ASN A 52 0.71 5.86 -23.14
C ASN A 52 0.99 6.22 -21.66
N GLN A 53 2.24 6.11 -21.19
CA GLN A 53 2.66 6.59 -19.88
C GLN A 53 2.44 8.11 -19.75
N LYS A 54 1.78 8.54 -18.67
CA LYS A 54 1.50 9.95 -18.32
C LYS A 54 2.66 10.58 -17.53
N VAL A 55 3.40 9.80 -16.74
CA VAL A 55 4.59 10.26 -16.01
C VAL A 55 5.77 10.35 -16.98
N SER A 56 5.99 11.56 -17.54
CA SER A 56 6.92 11.80 -18.66
C SER A 56 8.38 11.98 -18.27
N TRP A 57 8.68 12.19 -16.98
CA TRP A 57 10.05 12.34 -16.49
C TRP A 57 10.75 10.99 -16.24
N ARG A 58 10.01 9.87 -16.27
CA ARG A 58 10.53 8.50 -16.25
C ARG A 58 10.88 8.02 -17.67
N SER A 59 11.83 7.10 -17.77
CA SER A 59 12.23 6.46 -19.03
C SER A 59 12.52 4.97 -18.81
N ASN A 60 12.88 4.26 -19.87
CA ASN A 60 13.14 2.81 -19.81
C ASN A 60 14.33 2.52 -18.89
N SER A 61 14.18 1.57 -17.97
CA SER A 61 15.21 1.20 -17.00
C SER A 61 15.21 -0.31 -16.73
N GLY A 62 16.27 -0.85 -16.11
CA GLY A 62 16.31 -2.28 -15.71
C GLY A 62 16.12 -3.25 -16.88
N LEU A 63 16.64 -2.90 -18.06
CA LEU A 63 16.42 -3.65 -19.30
C LEU A 63 17.23 -4.96 -19.38
N SER A 64 18.19 -5.14 -18.48
CA SER A 64 19.02 -6.34 -18.35
C SER A 64 18.60 -7.24 -17.18
N ASP A 65 17.50 -6.93 -16.50
CA ASP A 65 16.98 -7.69 -15.36
C ASP A 65 16.77 -9.16 -15.73
N GLY A 66 17.43 -10.07 -15.00
CA GLY A 66 17.37 -11.52 -15.25
C GLY A 66 18.53 -12.09 -16.06
N SER A 67 19.33 -11.26 -16.71
CA SER A 67 20.44 -11.71 -17.58
C SER A 67 21.46 -12.60 -16.86
N LEU A 68 21.72 -12.35 -15.57
CA LEU A 68 22.65 -13.13 -14.74
C LEU A 68 22.21 -14.59 -14.52
N ASP A 69 20.93 -14.93 -14.67
CA ASP A 69 20.43 -16.32 -14.64
C ASP A 69 19.80 -16.73 -15.98
N HIS A 70 20.14 -16.02 -17.07
CA HIS A 70 19.69 -16.24 -18.45
C HIS A 70 18.16 -16.27 -18.61
N VAL A 71 17.46 -15.36 -17.94
CA VAL A 71 16.00 -15.21 -18.01
C VAL A 71 15.61 -13.75 -18.27
N ASP A 72 14.40 -13.51 -18.78
CA ASP A 72 13.81 -12.16 -18.82
C ASP A 72 13.03 -11.90 -17.53
N LEU A 73 13.53 -10.97 -16.72
CA LEU A 73 12.85 -10.45 -15.53
C LEU A 73 12.62 -8.93 -15.64
N THR A 74 12.63 -8.36 -16.86
CA THR A 74 12.28 -6.95 -17.08
C THR A 74 10.81 -6.67 -16.75
N GLY A 75 10.51 -5.46 -16.29
CA GLY A 75 9.16 -5.08 -15.84
C GLY A 75 9.04 -5.00 -14.31
N GLY A 76 7.81 -4.96 -13.82
CA GLY A 76 7.50 -4.86 -12.38
C GLY A 76 7.63 -3.44 -11.86
N TYR A 77 7.57 -3.29 -10.54
CA TYR A 77 7.71 -2.01 -9.87
C TYR A 77 9.01 -1.95 -9.07
N TYR A 78 9.68 -0.80 -9.08
CA TYR A 78 10.61 -0.47 -8.01
C TYR A 78 9.81 -0.28 -6.71
N ASP A 79 10.40 -0.73 -5.62
CA ASP A 79 9.68 -0.93 -4.36
C ASP A 79 9.27 0.39 -3.70
N ALA A 80 10.24 1.31 -3.56
CA ALA A 80 10.09 2.55 -2.82
C ALA A 80 10.86 3.71 -3.50
N GLY A 81 11.81 4.34 -2.80
CA GLY A 81 12.72 5.36 -3.34
C GLY A 81 13.95 4.82 -4.06
N ASP A 82 14.09 3.50 -4.07
CA ASP A 82 15.20 2.70 -4.60
C ASP A 82 14.94 2.12 -6.00
N ASN A 83 15.92 1.40 -6.54
CA ASN A 83 15.76 0.71 -7.81
C ASN A 83 15.80 -0.84 -7.66
N VAL A 84 15.51 -1.32 -6.46
CA VAL A 84 15.37 -2.75 -6.16
C VAL A 84 13.94 -3.19 -6.43
N LYS A 85 13.78 -4.43 -6.90
CA LYS A 85 12.49 -5.09 -7.04
C LYS A 85 12.36 -6.14 -5.96
N PHE A 86 11.72 -5.79 -4.85
CA PHE A 86 11.37 -6.74 -3.79
C PHE A 86 10.00 -7.37 -4.07
N ASN A 87 9.96 -8.68 -4.35
CA ASN A 87 8.70 -9.28 -4.78
C ASN A 87 7.73 -9.51 -3.63
N PHE A 88 8.18 -9.62 -2.38
CA PHE A 88 7.28 -9.82 -1.25
C PHE A 88 6.33 -8.61 -1.04
N PRO A 89 6.81 -7.37 -0.87
CA PRO A 89 5.95 -6.18 -0.85
C PRO A 89 5.29 -5.87 -2.20
N MET A 90 5.90 -6.21 -3.34
CA MET A 90 5.26 -6.03 -4.66
C MET A 90 4.06 -6.96 -4.86
N ALA A 91 4.15 -8.20 -4.39
CA ALA A 91 3.04 -9.13 -4.41
C ALA A 91 1.91 -8.62 -3.49
N PHE A 92 2.23 -8.16 -2.28
CA PHE A 92 1.23 -7.54 -1.40
C PHE A 92 0.55 -6.31 -2.02
N THR A 93 1.33 -5.41 -2.64
CA THR A 93 0.82 -4.29 -3.44
C THR A 93 -0.19 -4.75 -4.49
N THR A 94 0.15 -5.82 -5.22
CA THR A 94 -0.68 -6.38 -6.28
C THR A 94 -1.96 -6.99 -5.74
N THR A 95 -1.89 -7.68 -4.60
CA THR A 95 -3.05 -8.24 -3.91
C THR A 95 -3.97 -7.12 -3.43
N MET A 96 -3.45 -6.06 -2.83
CA MET A 96 -4.24 -4.92 -2.34
C MET A 96 -4.92 -4.14 -3.48
N LEU A 97 -4.22 -3.86 -4.58
CA LEU A 97 -4.83 -3.25 -5.77
C LEU A 97 -5.95 -4.13 -6.35
N SER A 98 -5.71 -5.45 -6.41
CA SER A 98 -6.70 -6.41 -6.90
C SER A 98 -7.91 -6.49 -5.99
N TRP A 99 -7.70 -6.56 -4.67
CA TRP A 99 -8.78 -6.60 -3.69
C TRP A 99 -9.62 -5.33 -3.72
N GLY A 100 -8.96 -4.16 -3.74
CA GLY A 100 -9.63 -2.88 -3.89
C GLY A 100 -10.45 -2.79 -5.17
N THR A 101 -9.92 -3.29 -6.30
CA THR A 101 -10.63 -3.32 -7.57
C THR A 101 -11.85 -4.25 -7.52
N LEU A 102 -11.76 -5.40 -6.85
CA LEU A 102 -12.87 -6.34 -6.68
C LEU A 102 -13.98 -5.78 -5.79
N GLU A 103 -13.62 -5.10 -4.71
CA GLU A 103 -14.60 -4.54 -3.78
C GLU A 103 -15.21 -3.23 -4.29
N TYR A 104 -14.43 -2.38 -4.94
CA TYR A 104 -14.80 -0.98 -5.21
C TYR A 104 -14.78 -0.62 -6.70
N GLY A 105 -14.52 -1.55 -7.62
CA GLY A 105 -14.39 -1.26 -9.05
C GLY A 105 -15.59 -0.55 -9.68
N LYS A 106 -16.82 -0.79 -9.17
CA LYS A 106 -18.02 -0.07 -9.62
C LYS A 106 -18.01 1.42 -9.27
N ARG A 107 -17.25 1.82 -8.25
CA ARG A 107 -17.09 3.20 -7.78
C ARG A 107 -15.83 3.87 -8.35
N MET A 108 -14.94 3.13 -9.01
CA MET A 108 -13.71 3.68 -9.57
C MET A 108 -13.94 4.52 -10.84
N GLY A 109 -15.12 4.46 -11.48
CA GLY A 109 -15.39 5.23 -12.68
C GLY A 109 -14.34 5.00 -13.78
N PRO A 110 -13.78 6.06 -14.41
CA PRO A 110 -12.76 5.91 -15.45
C PRO A 110 -11.48 5.23 -14.92
N GLN A 111 -11.12 5.45 -13.66
CA GLN A 111 -9.90 4.93 -13.02
C GLN A 111 -9.87 3.39 -12.90
N LEU A 112 -10.96 2.69 -13.22
CA LEU A 112 -10.97 1.22 -13.26
C LEU A 112 -9.98 0.66 -14.29
N GLN A 113 -9.77 1.38 -15.41
CA GLN A 113 -8.81 0.93 -16.44
C GLN A 113 -7.38 1.14 -15.98
N GLU A 114 -7.10 2.26 -15.31
CA GLU A 114 -5.82 2.54 -14.67
C GLU A 114 -5.50 1.51 -13.57
N ALA A 115 -6.50 1.11 -12.77
CA ALA A 115 -6.34 0.05 -11.78
C ALA A 115 -5.95 -1.29 -12.43
N ARG A 116 -6.63 -1.68 -13.50
CA ARG A 116 -6.29 -2.88 -14.27
C ARG A 116 -4.92 -2.79 -14.91
N ALA A 117 -4.53 -1.63 -15.45
CA ALA A 117 -3.20 -1.43 -16.01
C ALA A 117 -2.12 -1.54 -14.93
N ALA A 118 -2.35 -1.01 -13.73
CA ALA A 118 -1.43 -1.11 -12.61
C ALA A 118 -1.27 -2.56 -12.11
N ILE A 119 -2.37 -3.31 -11.99
CA ILE A 119 -2.34 -4.73 -11.61
C ILE A 119 -1.67 -5.57 -12.70
N ARG A 120 -1.99 -5.33 -13.98
CA ARG A 120 -1.39 -6.06 -15.10
C ARG A 120 0.13 -5.88 -15.13
N TRP A 121 0.61 -4.66 -14.93
CA TRP A 121 2.06 -4.37 -14.91
C TRP A 121 2.83 -5.23 -13.90
N ALA A 122 2.30 -5.36 -12.68
CA ALA A 122 2.91 -6.20 -11.66
C ALA A 122 2.77 -7.69 -11.99
N THR A 123 1.58 -8.12 -12.42
CA THR A 123 1.31 -9.54 -12.68
C THR A 123 2.04 -10.08 -13.91
N ASP A 124 2.26 -9.27 -14.95
CA ASP A 124 3.10 -9.66 -16.10
C ASP A 124 4.52 -10.00 -15.63
N TYR A 125 5.07 -9.21 -14.71
CA TYR A 125 6.38 -9.47 -14.10
C TYR A 125 6.36 -10.69 -13.15
N LEU A 126 5.38 -10.81 -12.25
CA LEU A 126 5.26 -11.98 -11.36
C LEU A 126 5.06 -13.29 -12.14
N LEU A 127 4.39 -13.25 -13.30
CA LEU A 127 4.29 -14.38 -14.21
C LEU A 127 5.65 -14.78 -14.79
N LYS A 128 6.52 -13.83 -15.16
CA LYS A 128 7.91 -14.14 -15.54
C LYS A 128 8.64 -14.79 -14.36
N CYS A 129 8.59 -14.18 -13.18
CA CYS A 129 9.25 -14.70 -11.98
C CYS A 129 8.86 -16.15 -11.61
N ALA A 130 7.60 -16.53 -11.83
CA ALA A 130 7.09 -17.86 -11.48
C ALA A 130 7.25 -18.91 -12.60
N ASN A 131 7.53 -18.50 -13.84
CA ASN A 131 7.51 -19.40 -15.00
C ASN A 131 8.81 -19.44 -15.80
N SER A 132 9.75 -18.51 -15.59
CA SER A 132 11.00 -18.46 -16.38
C SER A 132 11.91 -19.69 -16.19
N LYS A 133 11.91 -20.33 -15.01
CA LYS A 133 12.74 -21.52 -14.74
C LYS A 133 12.01 -22.55 -13.87
N PRO A 134 11.95 -23.84 -14.27
CA PRO A 134 11.34 -24.89 -13.46
C PRO A 134 11.99 -25.01 -12.07
N GLY A 135 11.18 -25.25 -11.04
CA GLY A 135 11.67 -25.45 -9.66
C GLY A 135 12.16 -24.20 -8.94
N LYS A 136 12.14 -23.02 -9.58
CA LYS A 136 12.48 -21.74 -8.98
C LYS A 136 11.30 -20.77 -9.03
N LEU A 137 11.18 -19.96 -7.98
CA LEU A 137 10.41 -18.72 -7.99
C LEU A 137 11.39 -17.57 -7.78
N TYR A 138 11.48 -16.65 -8.74
CA TYR A 138 12.27 -15.44 -8.56
C TYR A 138 11.55 -14.47 -7.60
N VAL A 139 12.27 -13.95 -6.62
CA VAL A 139 11.72 -13.17 -5.51
C VAL A 139 12.34 -11.77 -5.39
N GLY A 140 13.33 -11.45 -6.21
CA GLY A 140 13.77 -10.08 -6.36
C GLY A 140 14.86 -9.89 -7.41
N VAL A 141 15.07 -8.64 -7.79
CA VAL A 141 16.13 -8.21 -8.74
C VAL A 141 16.75 -6.90 -8.26
N GLY A 142 18.08 -6.85 -8.24
CA GLY A 142 18.86 -5.74 -7.67
C GLY A 142 19.44 -6.15 -6.31
N ASP A 143 20.76 -6.07 -6.15
CA ASP A 143 21.36 -6.22 -4.82
C ASP A 143 21.11 -4.94 -4.02
N PRO A 144 20.38 -4.99 -2.91
CA PRO A 144 19.97 -3.78 -2.22
C PRO A 144 21.11 -3.09 -1.49
N ASN A 145 22.13 -3.82 -1.06
CA ASN A 145 23.25 -3.21 -0.35
C ASN A 145 24.09 -2.33 -1.29
N VAL A 146 24.19 -2.69 -2.58
CA VAL A 146 24.88 -1.84 -3.57
C VAL A 146 23.95 -0.76 -4.13
N ASP A 147 22.67 -1.08 -4.39
CA ASP A 147 21.68 -0.09 -4.84
C ASP A 147 21.53 1.07 -3.82
N HIS A 148 21.53 0.73 -2.53
CA HIS A 148 21.36 1.69 -1.45
C HIS A 148 22.62 2.50 -1.12
N LYS A 149 23.79 2.10 -1.65
CA LYS A 149 25.01 2.92 -1.63
C LYS A 149 25.05 3.96 -2.74
N CYS A 150 24.13 3.91 -3.69
CA CYS A 150 24.08 4.78 -4.85
C CYS A 150 22.86 5.70 -4.82
N TRP A 151 23.04 6.91 -5.34
CA TRP A 151 21.94 7.83 -5.62
C TRP A 151 21.93 8.17 -7.11
N GLU A 152 21.42 7.26 -7.92
CA GLU A 152 21.41 7.36 -9.38
C GLU A 152 19.99 7.25 -9.94
N ARG A 153 19.80 7.69 -11.20
CA ARG A 153 18.51 7.53 -11.87
C ARG A 153 18.27 6.05 -12.16
N PRO A 154 17.02 5.57 -12.12
CA PRO A 154 16.72 4.20 -12.55
C PRO A 154 17.27 3.90 -13.95
N GLU A 155 17.27 4.89 -14.83
CA GLU A 155 17.72 4.74 -16.21
C GLU A 155 19.24 4.73 -16.39
N ASP A 156 20.00 5.19 -15.39
CA ASP A 156 21.46 5.24 -15.41
C ASP A 156 22.12 4.10 -14.63
N MET A 157 21.33 3.21 -14.01
CA MET A 157 21.85 2.23 -13.06
C MET A 157 23.07 1.48 -13.58
N ASP A 158 24.18 1.62 -12.87
CA ASP A 158 25.42 0.89 -13.12
C ASP A 158 25.71 -0.21 -12.07
N THR A 159 24.86 -0.30 -11.05
CA THR A 159 24.93 -1.32 -10.00
C THR A 159 24.59 -2.73 -10.48
N VAL A 160 25.16 -3.74 -9.81
CA VAL A 160 24.89 -5.15 -10.11
C VAL A 160 23.43 -5.48 -9.80
N ARG A 161 22.71 -5.99 -10.81
CA ARG A 161 21.29 -6.36 -10.70
C ARG A 161 21.11 -7.86 -10.42
N THR A 162 21.63 -8.29 -9.27
CA THR A 162 21.55 -9.69 -8.78
C THR A 162 20.11 -10.20 -8.78
N VAL A 163 19.95 -11.47 -9.13
CA VAL A 163 18.64 -12.15 -9.19
C VAL A 163 18.51 -13.10 -8.01
N TYR A 164 17.46 -12.92 -7.20
CA TYR A 164 17.20 -13.76 -6.04
C TYR A 164 16.02 -14.70 -6.31
N SER A 165 16.10 -15.93 -5.79
CA SER A 165 15.06 -16.95 -6.00
C SER A 165 14.95 -17.91 -4.82
N VAL A 166 13.74 -18.43 -4.60
CA VAL A 166 13.47 -19.56 -3.69
C VAL A 166 13.23 -20.84 -4.50
N SER A 167 13.48 -21.98 -3.87
CA SER A 167 13.36 -23.32 -4.48
C SER A 167 13.09 -24.37 -3.39
N SER A 168 12.98 -25.65 -3.76
CA SER A 168 12.72 -26.71 -2.77
C SER A 168 13.83 -26.88 -1.73
N SER A 169 15.08 -26.51 -2.06
CA SER A 169 16.21 -26.56 -1.12
C SER A 169 16.33 -25.32 -0.24
N ASN A 170 15.80 -24.19 -0.71
CA ASN A 170 15.79 -22.89 -0.03
C ASN A 170 14.38 -22.31 -0.15
N PRO A 171 13.42 -22.80 0.67
CA PRO A 171 12.01 -22.43 0.54
C PRO A 171 11.74 -20.97 0.91
N GLY A 172 10.53 -20.52 0.57
CA GLY A 172 10.00 -19.19 0.90
C GLY A 172 8.49 -19.18 0.75
N SER A 173 7.80 -19.78 1.72
CA SER A 173 6.35 -19.94 1.74
C SER A 173 5.60 -18.63 1.86
N ASP A 174 6.20 -17.66 2.55
CA ASP A 174 5.73 -16.28 2.68
C ASP A 174 5.61 -15.60 1.31
N VAL A 175 6.73 -15.32 0.66
CA VAL A 175 6.78 -14.64 -0.65
C VAL A 175 6.06 -15.44 -1.74
N ALA A 176 6.10 -16.77 -1.69
CA ALA A 176 5.34 -17.61 -2.61
C ALA A 176 3.83 -17.54 -2.33
N GLY A 177 3.42 -17.59 -1.06
CA GLY A 177 2.01 -17.47 -0.65
C GLY A 177 1.42 -16.12 -1.04
N GLU A 178 2.14 -15.02 -0.82
CA GLU A 178 1.72 -13.68 -1.25
C GLU A 178 1.71 -13.54 -2.78
N THR A 179 2.69 -14.12 -3.50
CA THR A 179 2.67 -14.16 -4.97
C THR A 179 1.45 -14.93 -5.50
N ALA A 180 1.11 -16.05 -4.87
CA ALA A 180 -0.09 -16.81 -5.21
C ALA A 180 -1.37 -16.03 -4.91
N ALA A 181 -1.43 -15.32 -3.78
CA ALA A 181 -2.55 -14.43 -3.43
C ALA A 181 -2.73 -13.33 -4.49
N ALA A 182 -1.65 -12.66 -4.88
CA ALA A 182 -1.63 -11.61 -5.88
C ALA A 182 -2.18 -12.09 -7.23
N LEU A 183 -1.67 -13.22 -7.73
CA LEU A 183 -2.09 -13.81 -9.00
C LEU A 183 -3.54 -14.32 -8.94
N ALA A 184 -3.96 -14.95 -7.84
CA ALA A 184 -5.33 -15.41 -7.65
C ALA A 184 -6.33 -14.24 -7.58
N ALA A 185 -6.02 -13.19 -6.81
CA ALA A 185 -6.84 -11.98 -6.73
C ALA A 185 -6.93 -11.27 -8.09
N ALA A 186 -5.81 -11.11 -8.80
CA ALA A 186 -5.80 -10.52 -10.13
C ALA A 186 -6.59 -11.37 -11.14
N SER A 187 -6.56 -12.71 -11.04
CA SER A 187 -7.35 -13.58 -11.91
C SER A 187 -8.84 -13.27 -11.85
N LEU A 188 -9.37 -12.90 -10.67
CA LEU A 188 -10.75 -12.48 -10.48
C LEU A 188 -11.03 -11.13 -11.16
N VAL A 189 -10.10 -10.18 -11.09
CA VAL A 189 -10.22 -8.85 -11.73
C VAL A 189 -10.33 -8.98 -13.26
N PHE A 190 -9.49 -9.84 -13.86
CA PHE A 190 -9.46 -10.03 -15.31
C PHE A 190 -10.46 -11.05 -15.83
N ARG A 191 -11.17 -11.78 -14.96
CA ARG A 191 -12.05 -12.92 -15.32
C ARG A 191 -12.97 -12.67 -16.51
N ARG A 192 -13.56 -11.48 -16.60
CA ARG A 192 -14.49 -11.12 -17.68
C ARG A 192 -13.84 -10.33 -18.82
N VAL A 193 -12.86 -9.49 -18.51
CA VAL A 193 -12.27 -8.55 -19.48
C VAL A 193 -11.09 -9.13 -20.24
N ASP A 194 -10.43 -10.14 -19.69
CA ASP A 194 -9.42 -10.94 -20.37
C ASP A 194 -9.40 -12.36 -19.78
N PRO A 195 -10.33 -13.24 -20.22
CA PRO A 195 -10.46 -14.59 -19.68
C PRO A 195 -9.23 -15.46 -19.91
N LYS A 196 -8.45 -15.22 -20.98
CA LYS A 196 -7.22 -15.98 -21.28
C LYS A 196 -6.15 -15.64 -20.25
N TYR A 197 -5.91 -14.35 -20.00
CA TYR A 197 -4.98 -13.90 -18.99
C TYR A 197 -5.41 -14.31 -17.58
N SER A 198 -6.70 -14.21 -17.27
CA SER A 198 -7.27 -14.69 -16.00
C SER A 198 -6.95 -16.17 -15.72
N ARG A 199 -7.10 -17.05 -16.72
CA ARG A 199 -6.75 -18.48 -16.58
C ARG A 199 -5.26 -18.69 -16.36
N LEU A 200 -4.40 -17.97 -17.09
CA LEU A 200 -2.95 -18.03 -16.91
C LEU A 200 -2.55 -17.64 -15.48
N LEU A 201 -3.06 -16.50 -14.99
CA LEU A 201 -2.84 -16.04 -13.61
C LEU A 201 -3.25 -17.10 -12.59
N LEU A 202 -4.46 -17.65 -12.72
CA LEU A 202 -4.98 -18.63 -11.77
C LEU A 202 -4.20 -19.95 -11.80
N GLN A 203 -3.78 -20.41 -12.98
CA GLN A 203 -2.95 -21.61 -13.12
C GLN A 203 -1.59 -21.41 -12.45
N THR A 204 -0.94 -20.26 -12.68
CA THR A 204 0.33 -19.94 -12.01
C THR A 204 0.15 -19.77 -10.50
N ALA A 205 -0.93 -19.12 -10.04
CA ALA A 205 -1.25 -18.99 -8.62
C ALA A 205 -1.34 -20.35 -7.92
N ARG A 206 -2.03 -21.32 -8.52
CA ARG A 206 -2.12 -22.70 -7.99
C ARG A 206 -0.75 -23.37 -7.90
N LYS A 207 0.07 -23.25 -8.95
CA LYS A 207 1.45 -23.80 -8.97
C LYS A 207 2.32 -23.21 -7.87
N VAL A 208 2.31 -21.88 -7.72
CA VAL A 208 3.12 -21.19 -6.71
C VAL A 208 2.64 -21.50 -5.29
N MET A 209 1.32 -21.58 -5.07
CA MET A 209 0.79 -21.98 -3.77
C MET A 209 1.13 -23.43 -3.42
N ALA A 210 1.07 -24.35 -4.39
CA ALA A 210 1.47 -25.73 -4.16
C ALA A 210 2.93 -25.82 -3.69
N PHE A 211 3.82 -25.04 -4.30
CA PHE A 211 5.20 -24.90 -3.84
C PHE A 211 5.27 -24.37 -2.39
N ALA A 212 4.55 -23.29 -2.07
CA ALA A 212 4.54 -22.69 -0.74
C ALA A 212 4.07 -23.66 0.36
N ILE A 213 3.05 -24.47 0.06
CA ILE A 213 2.47 -25.46 1.00
C ILE A 213 3.43 -26.64 1.19
N GLN A 214 4.05 -27.12 0.10
CA GLN A 214 4.89 -28.31 0.08
C GLN A 214 6.27 -28.07 0.71
N TYR A 215 6.89 -26.93 0.44
CA TYR A 215 8.23 -26.59 0.92
C TYR A 215 8.15 -25.40 1.86
N ARG A 216 8.08 -25.70 3.16
CA ARG A 216 7.82 -24.70 4.21
C ARG A 216 9.10 -24.04 4.72
N GLY A 217 9.10 -22.71 4.78
CA GLY A 217 10.17 -21.90 5.36
C GLY A 217 9.95 -20.42 5.05
N ALA A 218 10.54 -19.54 5.86
CA ALA A 218 10.55 -18.12 5.56
C ALA A 218 11.62 -17.83 4.51
N TYR A 219 11.35 -16.98 3.52
CA TYR A 219 12.33 -16.73 2.47
C TYR A 219 13.60 -16.06 3.00
N SER A 220 13.48 -15.29 4.08
CA SER A 220 14.60 -14.64 4.76
C SER A 220 15.52 -15.62 5.48
N ASP A 221 15.10 -16.86 5.74
CA ASP A 221 15.99 -17.89 6.32
C ASP A 221 17.17 -18.19 5.40
N SER A 222 16.93 -18.18 4.08
CA SER A 222 17.97 -18.45 3.07
C SER A 222 18.49 -17.19 2.39
N LEU A 223 17.70 -16.12 2.34
CA LEU A 223 18.03 -14.88 1.64
C LEU A 223 18.32 -13.71 2.59
N GLY A 224 18.52 -13.96 3.89
CA GLY A 224 18.67 -12.92 4.92
C GLY A 224 19.69 -11.83 4.58
N SER A 225 20.84 -12.16 4.00
CA SER A 225 21.85 -11.17 3.60
C SER A 225 21.40 -10.21 2.49
N ALA A 226 20.39 -10.59 1.71
CA ALA A 226 19.83 -9.81 0.62
C ALA A 226 18.50 -9.15 0.99
N VAL A 227 17.72 -9.73 1.90
CA VAL A 227 16.37 -9.23 2.19
C VAL A 227 16.25 -8.61 3.57
N CYS A 228 17.21 -8.83 4.48
CA CYS A 228 17.27 -8.15 5.76
C CYS A 228 18.37 -7.07 5.76
N PRO A 229 18.11 -5.89 6.34
CA PRO A 229 16.95 -5.51 7.15
C PRO A 229 15.73 -4.98 6.37
N PHE A 230 15.72 -5.06 5.04
CA PHE A 230 14.73 -4.39 4.18
C PHE A 230 13.30 -4.97 4.32
N TYR A 231 13.13 -6.26 4.04
CA TYR A 231 11.86 -6.98 4.03
C TYR A 231 12.02 -8.37 4.68
N CYS A 232 12.54 -8.46 5.90
CA CYS A 232 12.57 -9.74 6.62
C CYS A 232 11.16 -10.30 6.82
N SER A 233 11.02 -11.63 6.83
CA SER A 233 9.79 -12.26 7.31
C SER A 233 9.78 -12.25 8.84
N TYR A 234 9.11 -11.26 9.43
CA TYR A 234 9.03 -11.11 10.89
C TYR A 234 7.84 -11.88 11.47
N SER A 235 6.72 -11.91 10.76
CA SER A 235 5.51 -12.68 11.10
C SER A 235 5.67 -14.20 10.87
N GLY A 236 6.67 -14.59 10.07
CA GLY A 236 6.80 -15.95 9.54
C GLY A 236 6.08 -16.10 8.20
N TYR A 237 5.60 -17.31 7.91
CA TYR A 237 4.97 -17.64 6.64
C TYR A 237 3.53 -18.18 6.75
N LYS A 238 3.04 -18.40 7.97
CA LYS A 238 1.77 -19.09 8.21
C LYS A 238 0.58 -18.26 7.78
N ASP A 239 0.66 -16.95 7.99
CA ASP A 239 -0.36 -16.00 7.56
C ASP A 239 -0.42 -15.88 6.04
N GLU A 240 0.67 -16.03 5.29
CA GLU A 240 0.64 -16.08 3.82
C GLU A 240 0.07 -17.40 3.32
N LEU A 241 0.28 -18.51 4.04
CA LEU A 241 -0.41 -19.76 3.73
C LEU A 241 -1.92 -19.62 3.92
N LEU A 242 -2.35 -18.93 4.99
CA LEU A 242 -3.77 -18.63 5.23
C LEU A 242 -4.33 -17.70 4.14
N TRP A 243 -3.59 -16.63 3.84
CA TRP A 243 -3.96 -15.59 2.90
C TRP A 243 -4.03 -16.08 1.45
N GLY A 244 -2.98 -16.78 0.99
CA GLY A 244 -2.92 -17.39 -0.34
C GLY A 244 -4.04 -18.42 -0.53
N ALA A 245 -4.29 -19.26 0.48
CA ALA A 245 -5.39 -20.22 0.47
C ALA A 245 -6.75 -19.52 0.42
N ALA A 246 -6.95 -18.43 1.17
CA ALA A 246 -8.19 -17.66 1.17
C ALA A 246 -8.48 -17.04 -0.21
N TRP A 247 -7.47 -16.50 -0.88
CA TRP A 247 -7.62 -15.96 -2.24
C TRP A 247 -7.86 -17.04 -3.28
N LEU A 248 -7.14 -18.16 -3.20
CA LEU A 248 -7.36 -19.28 -4.11
C LEU A 248 -8.72 -19.93 -3.90
N PHE A 249 -9.19 -20.04 -2.66
CA PHE A 249 -10.56 -20.47 -2.37
C PHE A 249 -11.57 -19.50 -2.98
N ARG A 250 -11.41 -18.18 -2.79
CA ARG A 250 -12.28 -17.18 -3.42
C ARG A 250 -12.25 -17.24 -4.95
N ALA A 251 -11.10 -17.56 -5.54
CA ALA A 251 -10.94 -17.63 -6.99
C ALA A 251 -11.54 -18.90 -7.60
N THR A 252 -11.50 -20.03 -6.87
CA THR A 252 -11.78 -21.37 -7.43
C THR A 252 -13.01 -22.06 -6.84
N ASN A 253 -13.40 -21.72 -5.61
CA ASN A 253 -14.34 -22.47 -4.77
C ASN A 253 -13.92 -23.95 -4.57
N ASP A 254 -12.63 -24.23 -4.63
CA ASP A 254 -12.08 -25.58 -4.49
C ASP A 254 -12.02 -26.01 -3.02
N ALA A 255 -12.60 -27.18 -2.73
CA ALA A 255 -12.69 -27.74 -1.39
C ALA A 255 -11.31 -28.02 -0.76
N TYR A 256 -10.26 -28.22 -1.57
CA TYR A 256 -8.90 -28.38 -1.07
C TYR A 256 -8.46 -27.17 -0.25
N TYR A 257 -8.60 -25.95 -0.78
CA TYR A 257 -8.20 -24.74 -0.08
C TYR A 257 -9.08 -24.48 1.14
N TYR A 258 -10.37 -24.78 1.06
CA TYR A 258 -11.27 -24.69 2.22
C TYR A 258 -10.83 -25.62 3.37
N ASN A 259 -10.50 -26.87 3.07
CA ASN A 259 -10.01 -27.80 4.08
C ASN A 259 -8.65 -27.37 4.63
N PHE A 260 -7.77 -26.84 3.78
CA PHE A 260 -6.48 -26.31 4.22
C PHE A 260 -6.63 -25.10 5.16
N LEU A 261 -7.55 -24.17 4.89
CA LEU A 261 -7.88 -23.06 5.79
C LEU A 261 -8.26 -23.54 7.19
N LYS A 262 -9.04 -24.64 7.29
CA LYS A 262 -9.39 -25.23 8.60
C LYS A 262 -8.20 -25.75 9.38
N THR A 263 -7.17 -26.24 8.69
CA THR A 263 -5.94 -26.72 9.35
C THR A 263 -5.05 -25.61 9.88
N LEU A 264 -5.18 -24.39 9.32
CA LEU A 264 -4.40 -23.22 9.74
C LEU A 264 -5.07 -22.50 10.92
N GLY A 265 -6.39 -22.56 11.03
CA GLY A 265 -7.13 -21.91 12.11
C GLY A 265 -7.26 -20.39 11.93
N ALA A 266 -7.68 -19.72 12.99
CA ALA A 266 -7.83 -18.26 13.04
C ALA A 266 -7.50 -17.70 14.44
N ASP A 267 -6.75 -18.44 15.26
CA ASP A 267 -6.60 -18.13 16.69
C ASP A 267 -5.63 -16.96 16.95
N ASP A 268 -4.95 -16.49 15.90
CA ASP A 268 -4.11 -15.31 15.93
C ASP A 268 -4.91 -14.06 16.27
N GLN A 269 -4.32 -13.20 17.11
CA GLN A 269 -4.95 -11.97 17.60
C GLN A 269 -4.21 -10.73 17.05
N PRO A 270 -4.20 -10.52 15.72
CA PRO A 270 -3.46 -9.41 15.13
C PRO A 270 -4.07 -8.09 15.54
N ASP A 271 -3.23 -7.05 15.56
CA ASP A 271 -3.65 -5.66 15.61
C ASP A 271 -3.00 -4.82 14.50
N ILE A 272 -2.35 -5.48 13.55
CA ILE A 272 -1.70 -4.88 12.39
C ILE A 272 -2.05 -5.66 11.12
N PHE A 273 -1.91 -5.02 9.96
CA PHE A 273 -2.02 -5.63 8.65
C PHE A 273 -0.97 -4.96 7.76
N SER A 274 -0.11 -5.72 7.09
CA SER A 274 1.00 -5.15 6.33
C SER A 274 1.48 -6.08 5.22
N TRP A 275 2.55 -5.66 4.52
CA TRP A 275 3.26 -6.52 3.58
C TRP A 275 3.90 -7.73 4.25
N ASP A 276 4.00 -7.78 5.59
CA ASP A 276 4.57 -8.87 6.39
C ASP A 276 3.48 -9.67 7.12
N ASN A 277 2.48 -9.04 7.74
CA ASN A 277 1.43 -9.76 8.49
C ASN A 277 0.04 -9.70 7.83
N LYS A 278 -0.55 -10.88 7.54
CA LYS A 278 -1.77 -11.04 6.72
C LYS A 278 -2.98 -11.56 7.49
N TYR A 279 -2.84 -11.94 8.77
CA TYR A 279 -3.93 -12.55 9.54
C TYR A 279 -5.20 -11.69 9.53
N ALA A 280 -5.09 -10.39 9.87
CA ALA A 280 -6.24 -9.48 9.88
C ALA A 280 -6.91 -9.35 8.50
N GLY A 281 -6.10 -9.32 7.44
CA GLY A 281 -6.58 -9.31 6.05
C GLY A 281 -7.34 -10.59 5.70
N ALA A 282 -6.80 -11.75 6.03
CA ALA A 282 -7.43 -13.05 5.80
C ALA A 282 -8.75 -13.19 6.57
N HIS A 283 -8.79 -12.75 7.84
CA HIS A 283 -10.00 -12.77 8.66
C HIS A 283 -11.11 -11.92 8.03
N VAL A 284 -10.80 -10.69 7.62
CA VAL A 284 -11.76 -9.81 6.94
C VAL A 284 -12.19 -10.39 5.59
N LEU A 285 -11.27 -10.94 4.79
CA LEU A 285 -11.60 -11.57 3.50
C LEU A 285 -12.56 -12.75 3.66
N LEU A 286 -12.28 -13.65 4.61
CA LEU A 286 -13.06 -14.86 4.85
C LEU A 286 -14.37 -14.59 5.59
N SER A 287 -14.43 -13.58 6.46
CA SER A 287 -15.66 -13.12 7.13
C SER A 287 -16.78 -12.78 6.14
N ARG A 288 -16.41 -12.42 4.90
CA ARG A 288 -17.34 -12.20 3.80
C ARG A 288 -18.25 -13.40 3.56
N MET A 289 -17.74 -14.62 3.69
CA MET A 289 -18.53 -15.85 3.50
C MET A 289 -19.60 -16.00 4.59
N ALA A 290 -19.24 -15.72 5.85
CA ALA A 290 -20.20 -15.70 6.95
C ALA A 290 -21.24 -14.58 6.80
N LEU A 291 -20.79 -13.34 6.58
CA LEU A 291 -21.70 -12.18 6.50
C LEU A 291 -22.54 -12.19 5.23
N LEU A 292 -21.90 -12.25 4.06
CA LEU A 292 -22.58 -12.09 2.78
C LEU A 292 -23.19 -13.40 2.27
N GLY A 293 -22.45 -14.49 2.42
CA GLY A 293 -22.84 -15.85 2.02
C GLY A 293 -23.71 -16.59 3.04
N LYS A 294 -23.78 -16.12 4.30
CA LYS A 294 -24.47 -16.80 5.41
C LYS A 294 -23.93 -18.20 5.71
N ASP A 295 -22.66 -18.45 5.39
CA ASP A 295 -22.00 -19.71 5.66
C ASP A 295 -21.44 -19.73 7.09
N LYS A 296 -22.11 -20.50 7.96
CA LYS A 296 -21.73 -20.63 9.38
C LYS A 296 -20.34 -21.22 9.58
N ASN A 297 -19.78 -21.92 8.59
CA ASN A 297 -18.44 -22.47 8.70
C ASN A 297 -17.34 -21.40 8.74
N PHE A 298 -17.66 -20.15 8.39
CA PHE A 298 -16.71 -19.03 8.43
C PHE A 298 -16.98 -18.06 9.59
N GLU A 299 -17.82 -18.45 10.54
CA GLU A 299 -18.21 -17.62 11.68
C GLU A 299 -17.01 -17.26 12.56
N GLN A 300 -16.05 -18.19 12.75
CA GLN A 300 -14.81 -17.91 13.47
C GLN A 300 -14.02 -16.75 12.82
N PHE A 301 -13.82 -16.77 11.50
CA PHE A 301 -13.16 -15.66 10.80
C PHE A 301 -13.92 -14.33 10.91
N LYS A 302 -15.25 -14.36 11.05
CA LYS A 302 -16.04 -13.16 11.35
C LYS A 302 -15.74 -12.64 12.76
N GLN A 303 -15.73 -13.53 13.76
CA GLN A 303 -15.41 -13.17 15.15
C GLN A 303 -14.00 -12.57 15.25
N GLU A 304 -13.03 -13.15 14.54
CA GLU A 304 -11.65 -12.66 14.55
C GLU A 304 -11.48 -11.34 13.78
N ALA A 305 -12.26 -11.14 12.71
CA ALA A 305 -12.34 -9.83 12.08
C ALA A 305 -12.93 -8.78 13.04
N GLU A 306 -13.98 -9.10 13.79
CA GLU A 306 -14.58 -8.21 14.81
C GLU A 306 -13.60 -7.93 15.96
N SER A 307 -12.88 -8.96 16.42
CA SER A 307 -11.80 -8.87 17.43
C SER A 307 -10.70 -7.90 16.98
N PHE A 308 -10.23 -8.01 15.74
CA PHE A 308 -9.31 -7.05 15.14
C PHE A 308 -9.88 -5.61 15.15
N MET A 309 -11.12 -5.41 14.72
CA MET A 309 -11.74 -4.06 14.76
C MET A 309 -11.80 -3.50 16.18
N CYS A 310 -12.04 -4.34 17.20
CA CYS A 310 -12.00 -3.94 18.60
C CYS A 310 -10.62 -3.48 19.07
N ARG A 311 -9.52 -4.00 18.51
CA ARG A 311 -8.16 -3.55 18.79
C ARG A 311 -7.79 -2.23 18.10
N ILE A 312 -8.50 -1.92 17.02
CA ILE A 312 -8.29 -0.70 16.24
C ILE A 312 -9.12 0.48 16.77
N LEU A 313 -10.38 0.26 17.13
CA LEU A 313 -11.32 1.35 17.41
C LEU A 313 -10.92 2.20 18.63
N PRO A 314 -10.94 3.53 18.51
CA PRO A 314 -10.74 4.40 19.66
C PRO A 314 -11.86 4.18 20.67
N ASN A 315 -11.53 4.24 21.96
CA ASN A 315 -12.44 4.02 23.10
C ASN A 315 -12.96 2.58 23.25
N SER A 316 -12.50 1.63 22.44
CA SER A 316 -12.71 0.21 22.74
C SER A 316 -11.88 -0.17 23.98
N PRO A 317 -12.45 -0.90 24.96
CA PRO A 317 -11.69 -1.41 26.11
C PRO A 317 -10.61 -2.42 25.70
N TYR A 318 -10.64 -2.91 24.45
CA TYR A 318 -9.65 -3.83 23.88
C TYR A 318 -8.68 -3.13 22.92
N SER A 319 -8.74 -1.80 22.78
CA SER A 319 -7.88 -1.08 21.84
C SER A 319 -6.42 -1.25 22.22
N THR A 320 -5.61 -1.75 21.29
CA THR A 320 -4.13 -1.75 21.39
C THR A 320 -3.52 -0.67 20.49
N THR A 321 -4.34 0.04 19.73
CA THR A 321 -3.89 1.07 18.78
C THR A 321 -3.73 2.42 19.46
N GLN A 322 -2.54 3.00 19.33
CA GLN A 322 -2.28 4.37 19.72
C GLN A 322 -2.80 5.33 18.65
N TYR A 323 -3.12 6.56 19.07
CA TYR A 323 -3.53 7.63 18.19
C TYR A 323 -2.72 8.88 18.50
N THR A 324 -2.27 9.59 17.46
CA THR A 324 -1.64 10.90 17.61
C THR A 324 -2.66 11.92 18.13
N GLN A 325 -2.18 13.10 18.56
CA GLN A 325 -3.07 14.18 19.00
C GLN A 325 -4.03 14.62 17.89
N GLY A 326 -3.57 14.59 16.63
CA GLY A 326 -4.36 14.84 15.43
C GLY A 326 -5.30 13.70 15.02
N GLY A 327 -5.27 12.56 15.72
CA GLY A 327 -6.19 11.43 15.49
C GLY A 327 -5.76 10.44 14.40
N LEU A 328 -4.48 10.43 14.01
CA LEU A 328 -3.92 9.41 13.13
C LEU A 328 -3.65 8.13 13.93
N MET A 329 -3.97 6.95 13.38
CA MET A 329 -3.52 5.68 13.95
C MET A 329 -1.99 5.63 13.96
N TYR A 330 -1.38 5.27 15.09
CA TYR A 330 0.06 5.16 15.24
C TYR A 330 0.43 3.74 15.67
N LYS A 331 1.13 3.02 14.79
CA LYS A 331 1.50 1.62 14.99
C LYS A 331 2.99 1.44 15.21
N LEU A 332 3.81 2.02 14.34
CA LEU A 332 5.26 1.97 14.41
C LEU A 332 5.85 3.31 13.97
N PRO A 333 7.05 3.67 14.46
CA PRO A 333 7.65 4.98 14.18
C PRO A 333 8.09 5.17 12.74
N GLU A 334 8.46 4.09 12.05
CA GLU A 334 8.95 4.15 10.67
C GLU A 334 7.85 3.76 9.68
N SER A 335 7.67 4.57 8.64
CA SER A 335 6.69 4.35 7.58
C SER A 335 5.27 4.06 8.10
N ASN A 336 4.85 4.75 9.17
CA ASN A 336 3.59 4.47 9.87
C ASN A 336 2.37 4.41 8.94
N LEU A 337 2.33 5.23 7.89
CA LEU A 337 1.22 5.27 6.94
C LEU A 337 0.99 3.96 6.19
N GLN A 338 1.95 3.03 6.14
CA GLN A 338 1.69 1.69 5.62
C GLN A 338 0.61 0.95 6.42
N TYR A 339 0.66 1.08 7.75
CA TYR A 339 -0.28 0.44 8.65
C TYR A 339 -1.59 1.21 8.66
N VAL A 340 -1.53 2.54 8.60
CA VAL A 340 -2.73 3.37 8.54
C VAL A 340 -3.56 3.03 7.31
N THR A 341 -2.94 2.99 6.13
CA THR A 341 -3.64 2.76 4.86
C THR A 341 -4.20 1.33 4.77
N SER A 342 -3.46 0.32 5.21
CA SER A 342 -3.89 -1.09 5.22
C SER A 342 -5.03 -1.33 6.22
N ILE A 343 -4.95 -0.80 7.44
CA ILE A 343 -6.02 -0.91 8.44
C ILE A 343 -7.26 -0.14 7.97
N THR A 344 -7.08 1.05 7.37
CA THR A 344 -8.16 1.84 6.76
C THR A 344 -8.89 1.05 5.66
N PHE A 345 -8.16 0.28 4.86
CA PHE A 345 -8.75 -0.63 3.87
C PHE A 345 -9.64 -1.69 4.55
N LEU A 346 -9.17 -2.33 5.62
CA LEU A 346 -9.93 -3.34 6.34
C LEU A 346 -11.19 -2.76 7.00
N LEU A 347 -11.07 -1.62 7.69
CA LEU A 347 -12.20 -0.88 8.27
C LEU A 347 -13.27 -0.56 7.22
N THR A 348 -12.84 -0.04 6.07
CA THR A 348 -13.74 0.31 4.96
C THR A 348 -14.45 -0.94 4.41
N THR A 349 -13.70 -2.02 4.21
CA THR A 349 -14.19 -3.26 3.61
C THR A 349 -15.16 -3.99 4.53
N TYR A 350 -14.80 -4.14 5.80
CA TYR A 350 -15.66 -4.79 6.78
C TYR A 350 -16.90 -3.94 7.09
N GLY A 351 -16.74 -2.62 7.26
CA GLY A 351 -17.88 -1.70 7.44
C GLY A 351 -18.87 -1.76 6.27
N LYS A 352 -18.38 -1.92 5.03
CA LYS A 352 -19.23 -2.17 3.86
C LYS A 352 -19.99 -3.50 3.95
N TYR A 353 -19.35 -4.59 4.39
CA TYR A 353 -20.03 -5.87 4.60
C TYR A 353 -21.12 -5.77 5.65
N MET A 354 -20.81 -5.12 6.78
CA MET A 354 -21.77 -4.88 7.85
C MET A 354 -22.96 -4.06 7.34
N LYS A 355 -22.71 -2.98 6.60
CA LYS A 355 -23.77 -2.13 6.01
C LYS A 355 -24.69 -2.95 5.09
N ALA A 356 -24.12 -3.81 4.25
CA ALA A 356 -24.89 -4.63 3.31
C ALA A 356 -25.82 -5.63 4.01
N LYS A 357 -25.52 -6.02 5.25
CA LYS A 357 -26.28 -7.02 6.02
C LYS A 357 -26.92 -6.49 7.29
N LYS A 358 -26.84 -5.18 7.54
CA LYS A 358 -27.28 -4.53 8.78
C LYS A 358 -26.67 -5.18 10.04
N GLN A 359 -25.43 -5.67 9.93
CA GLN A 359 -24.70 -6.29 11.05
C GLN A 359 -24.16 -5.21 11.99
N THR A 360 -24.15 -5.53 13.28
CA THR A 360 -23.51 -4.77 14.37
C THR A 360 -22.88 -5.76 15.34
N PHE A 361 -21.90 -5.32 16.14
CA PHE A 361 -21.27 -6.15 17.18
C PHE A 361 -20.82 -5.28 18.35
N ASN A 362 -20.34 -5.89 19.43
CA ASN A 362 -19.86 -5.19 20.61
C ASN A 362 -18.37 -5.43 20.82
N CYS A 363 -17.65 -4.37 21.18
CA CYS A 363 -16.31 -4.43 21.76
C CYS A 363 -16.43 -4.13 23.25
N GLY A 364 -16.84 -5.13 24.04
CA GLY A 364 -17.16 -4.92 25.46
C GLY A 364 -18.37 -3.99 25.59
N SER A 365 -18.18 -2.81 26.18
CA SER A 365 -19.21 -1.78 26.30
C SER A 365 -19.43 -0.91 25.05
N LEU A 366 -18.54 -0.99 24.06
CA LEU A 366 -18.63 -0.19 22.84
C LEU A 366 -19.52 -0.88 21.79
N PHE A 367 -20.66 -0.29 21.48
CA PHE A 367 -21.53 -0.73 20.39
C PHE A 367 -20.98 -0.29 19.02
N VAL A 368 -20.63 -1.25 18.17
CA VAL A 368 -20.01 -1.01 16.86
C VAL A 368 -21.02 -1.13 15.74
N THR A 369 -21.14 -0.05 14.98
CA THR A 369 -22.01 0.04 13.79
C THR A 369 -21.17 0.16 12.51
N PRO A 370 -21.76 -0.08 11.32
CA PRO A 370 -21.09 0.24 10.06
C PRO A 370 -20.61 1.69 10.00
N LYS A 371 -21.37 2.63 10.58
CA LYS A 371 -21.00 4.06 10.63
C LYS A 371 -19.76 4.30 11.48
N SER A 372 -19.58 3.56 12.57
CA SER A 372 -18.40 3.67 13.43
C SER A 372 -17.12 3.30 12.67
N LEU A 373 -17.13 2.17 11.95
CA LEU A 373 -15.97 1.72 11.17
C LEU A 373 -15.68 2.64 9.97
N ILE A 374 -16.71 2.96 9.18
CA ILE A 374 -16.56 3.84 8.02
C ILE A 374 -16.16 5.26 8.44
N GLY A 375 -16.65 5.75 9.58
CA GLY A 375 -16.29 7.06 10.12
C GLY A 375 -14.82 7.13 10.54
N LEU A 376 -14.30 6.07 11.18
CA LEU A 376 -12.87 5.98 11.50
C LEU A 376 -12.04 5.94 10.22
N ALA A 377 -12.38 5.06 9.27
CA ALA A 377 -11.69 4.97 7.99
C ALA A 377 -11.65 6.32 7.26
N LYS A 378 -12.77 7.04 7.21
CA LYS A 378 -12.84 8.37 6.58
C LYS A 378 -11.87 9.36 7.23
N ARG A 379 -11.84 9.43 8.57
CA ARG A 379 -10.91 10.31 9.31
C ARG A 379 -9.46 10.03 8.95
N GLN A 380 -9.07 8.77 8.77
CA GLN A 380 -7.70 8.42 8.37
C GLN A 380 -7.39 8.85 6.93
N VAL A 381 -8.33 8.67 5.99
CA VAL A 381 -8.19 9.17 4.62
C VAL A 381 -8.08 10.69 4.61
N ASP A 382 -8.95 11.38 5.36
CA ASP A 382 -8.97 12.84 5.46
C ASP A 382 -7.65 13.37 6.03
N TYR A 383 -7.14 12.74 7.09
CA TYR A 383 -5.85 13.07 7.69
C TYR A 383 -4.71 12.95 6.67
N ILE A 384 -4.64 11.84 5.91
CA ILE A 384 -3.63 11.65 4.85
C ILE A 384 -3.76 12.74 3.78
N LEU A 385 -4.97 13.20 3.48
CA LEU A 385 -5.24 14.19 2.44
C LEU A 385 -5.17 15.64 2.91
N GLY A 386 -4.85 15.89 4.19
CA GLY A 386 -4.51 17.22 4.71
C GLY A 386 -5.38 17.73 5.87
N GLU A 387 -6.39 16.98 6.30
CA GLU A 387 -7.18 17.30 7.50
C GLU A 387 -6.43 16.84 8.76
N ASN A 388 -5.29 17.49 9.03
CA ASN A 388 -4.39 17.20 10.14
C ASN A 388 -3.83 18.50 10.75
N PRO A 389 -3.19 18.45 11.94
CA PRO A 389 -2.76 19.65 12.67
C PRO A 389 -1.85 20.60 11.87
N ILE A 390 -1.03 20.08 10.95
CA ILE A 390 -0.11 20.87 10.13
C ILE A 390 -0.67 21.23 8.74
N LYS A 391 -1.93 20.87 8.45
CA LYS A 391 -2.64 21.15 7.19
C LYS A 391 -1.83 20.77 5.95
N MET A 392 -1.16 19.61 6.00
CA MET A 392 -0.33 19.09 4.91
C MET A 392 -0.89 17.76 4.41
N SER A 393 -1.12 17.63 3.10
CA SER A 393 -1.40 16.31 2.53
C SER A 393 -0.12 15.48 2.52
N TYR A 394 -0.17 14.24 2.99
CA TYR A 394 0.90 13.26 2.85
C TYR A 394 0.89 12.54 1.49
N MET A 395 -0.01 12.95 0.57
CA MET A 395 0.00 12.52 -0.82
C MET A 395 0.62 13.63 -1.69
N VAL A 396 1.76 13.32 -2.31
CA VAL A 396 2.51 14.26 -3.17
C VAL A 396 1.63 14.74 -4.33
N GLY A 397 1.55 16.06 -4.51
CA GLY A 397 0.74 16.70 -5.55
C GLY A 397 -0.76 16.75 -5.25
N PHE A 398 -1.20 16.41 -4.04
CA PHE A 398 -2.58 16.60 -3.58
C PHE A 398 -2.71 17.84 -2.68
N GLY A 399 -3.75 18.65 -2.89
CA GLY A 399 -3.93 19.91 -2.17
C GLY A 399 -2.87 20.97 -2.49
N ARG A 400 -2.79 22.01 -1.66
CA ARG A 400 -1.84 23.13 -1.82
C ARG A 400 -0.53 22.94 -1.05
N ASN A 401 -0.54 22.11 -0.02
CA ASN A 401 0.59 21.85 0.86
C ASN A 401 0.82 20.34 0.93
N PHE A 402 1.96 19.87 0.45
CA PHE A 402 2.34 18.46 0.37
C PHE A 402 3.87 18.31 0.40
N PRO A 403 4.43 17.12 0.73
CA PRO A 403 5.87 16.86 0.73
C PRO A 403 6.54 17.18 -0.60
N LYS A 404 7.64 17.94 -0.56
CA LYS A 404 8.40 18.36 -1.74
C LYS A 404 9.77 17.69 -1.82
N ARG A 405 10.25 17.10 -0.73
CA ARG A 405 11.60 16.55 -0.62
C ARG A 405 11.56 15.07 -0.22
N ILE A 406 10.72 14.29 -0.90
CA ILE A 406 10.58 12.86 -0.63
C ILE A 406 11.87 12.08 -0.92
N HIS A 407 12.12 11.03 -0.14
CA HIS A 407 13.25 10.10 -0.32
C HIS A 407 12.98 9.21 -1.54
N HIS A 408 13.29 9.71 -2.75
CA HIS A 408 13.04 8.98 -3.99
C HIS A 408 14.01 9.40 -5.11
N ARG A 409 14.84 8.45 -5.58
CA ARG A 409 15.91 8.70 -6.57
C ARG A 409 15.40 9.35 -7.85
N GLY A 410 14.47 8.69 -8.56
CA GLY A 410 13.92 9.22 -9.81
C GLY A 410 13.19 10.57 -9.67
N SER A 411 12.73 10.92 -8.46
CA SER A 411 12.03 12.19 -8.20
C SER A 411 13.02 13.32 -7.92
N SER A 412 14.07 13.03 -7.16
CA SER A 412 15.10 13.98 -6.72
C SER A 412 16.15 14.31 -7.79
N LEU A 413 16.34 13.46 -8.79
CA LEU A 413 17.31 13.64 -9.88
C LEU A 413 16.65 14.24 -11.14
N PRO A 414 17.33 15.11 -11.91
CA PRO A 414 16.78 15.65 -13.15
C PRO A 414 16.56 14.52 -14.17
N SER A 415 15.38 14.47 -14.78
CA SER A 415 15.05 13.47 -15.81
C SER A 415 16.07 13.45 -16.96
N LEU A 416 16.20 12.31 -17.66
CA LEU A 416 17.04 12.20 -18.87
C LEU A 416 16.77 13.31 -19.90
N ALA A 417 15.52 13.72 -20.09
CA ALA A 417 15.17 14.80 -21.02
C ALA A 417 15.78 16.16 -20.64
N LYS A 418 16.02 16.41 -19.35
CA LYS A 418 16.60 17.67 -18.84
C LYS A 418 18.12 17.57 -18.63
N HIS A 419 18.64 16.38 -18.38
CA HIS A 419 20.06 16.12 -18.17
C HIS A 419 20.45 14.82 -18.89
N PRO A 420 20.78 14.85 -20.19
CA PRO A 420 21.01 13.64 -20.99
C PRO A 420 22.22 12.80 -20.58
N GLN A 421 23.22 13.42 -19.93
CA GLN A 421 24.40 12.72 -19.43
C GLN A 421 24.03 11.81 -18.26
N SER A 422 24.70 10.68 -18.12
CA SER A 422 24.49 9.75 -17.01
C SER A 422 24.89 10.38 -15.67
N ILE A 423 24.18 9.99 -14.61
CA ILE A 423 24.51 10.27 -13.22
C ILE A 423 24.86 8.92 -12.60
N GLY A 424 26.17 8.64 -12.48
CA GLY A 424 26.64 7.39 -11.87
C GLY A 424 26.39 7.33 -10.36
N CYS A 425 26.69 6.18 -9.77
CA CYS A 425 26.37 5.83 -8.38
C CYS A 425 26.51 6.97 -7.34
N ASP A 426 27.68 7.61 -7.23
CA ASP A 426 27.92 8.68 -6.25
C ASP A 426 27.42 10.06 -6.71
N GLY A 427 27.19 10.23 -8.01
CA GLY A 427 26.96 11.51 -8.67
C GLY A 427 25.65 12.20 -8.30
N GLY A 428 24.68 11.46 -7.73
CA GLY A 428 23.43 12.07 -7.28
C GLY A 428 23.41 12.51 -5.83
N PHE A 429 24.39 12.13 -5.00
CA PHE A 429 24.41 12.57 -3.60
C PHE A 429 24.57 14.10 -3.50
N GLN A 430 25.55 14.63 -4.23
CA GLN A 430 25.77 16.07 -4.38
C GLN A 430 25.66 16.44 -5.87
N PRO A 431 24.85 17.44 -6.26
CA PRO A 431 24.11 18.38 -5.42
C PRO A 431 22.65 17.99 -5.10
N TYR A 432 22.18 16.79 -5.45
CA TYR A 432 20.74 16.49 -5.46
C TYR A 432 20.20 15.91 -4.15
N PHE A 433 20.76 14.80 -3.64
CA PHE A 433 20.26 14.15 -2.42
C PHE A 433 20.29 15.09 -1.21
N TYR A 434 21.41 15.76 -0.97
CA TYR A 434 21.58 16.69 0.16
C TYR A 434 21.00 18.09 -0.11
N SER A 435 20.32 18.31 -1.24
CA SER A 435 19.73 19.61 -1.56
C SER A 435 18.61 19.99 -0.58
N SER A 436 18.58 21.26 -0.17
CA SER A 436 17.40 21.85 0.48
C SER A 436 16.28 22.18 -0.52
N ASN A 437 16.56 22.14 -1.83
CA ASN A 437 15.54 22.37 -2.85
C ASN A 437 14.54 21.22 -2.94
N PRO A 438 13.28 21.50 -3.36
CA PRO A 438 12.32 20.48 -3.77
C PRO A 438 12.88 19.50 -4.82
N ASN A 439 12.33 18.29 -4.84
CA ASN A 439 12.59 17.33 -5.91
C ASN A 439 12.17 17.93 -7.28
N PRO A 440 13.03 17.89 -8.31
CA PRO A 440 12.75 18.48 -9.62
C PRO A 440 11.62 17.78 -10.38
N ASN A 441 11.34 16.51 -10.07
CA ASN A 441 10.22 15.76 -10.64
C ASN A 441 9.20 15.47 -9.54
N ILE A 442 8.00 16.00 -9.66
CA ILE A 442 6.91 15.75 -8.70
C ILE A 442 6.35 14.34 -8.96
N LEU A 443 6.57 13.43 -8.01
CA LEU A 443 6.01 12.07 -8.04
C LEU A 443 4.55 12.08 -7.56
N VAL A 444 3.67 12.56 -8.44
CA VAL A 444 2.25 12.76 -8.14
C VAL A 444 1.59 11.45 -7.66
N GLY A 445 0.91 11.53 -6.52
CA GLY A 445 0.15 10.43 -5.92
C GLY A 445 0.94 9.56 -4.94
N ALA A 446 2.25 9.77 -4.80
CA ALA A 446 3.05 9.07 -3.81
C ALA A 446 2.57 9.42 -2.40
N ILE A 447 2.36 8.41 -1.57
CA ILE A 447 2.08 8.58 -0.15
C ILE A 447 3.35 8.24 0.61
N VAL A 448 3.87 9.21 1.35
CA VAL A 448 5.10 9.07 2.16
C VAL A 448 4.86 8.22 3.41
N GLY A 449 5.92 7.87 4.14
CA GLY A 449 5.86 7.19 5.44
C GLY A 449 5.00 7.92 6.48
N GLY A 450 4.94 9.25 6.42
CA GLY A 450 4.02 10.10 7.19
C GLY A 450 4.64 10.74 8.41
N PRO A 451 3.83 11.35 9.31
CA PRO A 451 4.34 12.06 10.46
C PRO A 451 4.78 11.13 11.59
N ASN A 452 5.57 11.69 12.51
CA ASN A 452 5.88 11.06 13.79
C ASN A 452 4.67 11.05 14.74
N GLN A 453 4.84 10.46 15.94
CA GLN A 453 3.81 10.34 16.97
C GLN A 453 3.16 11.66 17.43
N ASN A 454 3.80 12.80 17.18
CA ASN A 454 3.35 14.13 17.57
C ASN A 454 2.76 14.93 16.40
N ASP A 455 2.35 14.26 15.32
CA ASP A 455 1.83 14.88 14.08
C ASP A 455 2.87 15.77 13.34
N GLY A 456 4.16 15.63 13.68
CA GLY A 456 5.25 16.39 13.05
C GLY A 456 5.80 15.69 11.81
N PHE A 457 6.04 16.47 10.75
CA PHE A 457 6.64 15.98 9.51
C PHE A 457 7.68 16.98 8.97
N PRO A 458 8.97 16.59 8.84
CA PRO A 458 10.05 17.52 8.51
C PRO A 458 10.18 17.86 7.02
N ASP A 459 9.56 17.09 6.11
CA ASP A 459 9.77 17.17 4.64
C ASP A 459 11.27 17.20 4.30
N ASP A 460 11.97 16.16 4.76
CA ASP A 460 13.41 15.99 4.55
C ASP A 460 13.74 14.72 3.79
N ARG A 461 14.61 14.85 2.78
CA ARG A 461 14.96 13.77 1.85
C ARG A 461 15.82 12.70 2.52
N SER A 462 16.64 13.07 3.49
CA SER A 462 17.43 12.12 4.28
C SER A 462 16.60 11.30 5.26
N ASP A 463 15.41 11.77 5.62
CA ASP A 463 14.51 11.09 6.56
C ASP A 463 13.66 10.05 5.84
N TYR A 464 14.28 8.94 5.44
CA TYR A 464 13.59 7.85 4.74
C TYR A 464 12.43 7.26 5.55
N SER A 465 12.54 7.21 6.89
CA SER A 465 11.49 6.72 7.78
C SER A 465 10.14 7.42 7.59
N HIS A 466 10.16 8.73 7.31
CA HIS A 466 8.95 9.53 7.17
C HIS A 466 8.68 9.95 5.72
N SER A 467 9.73 10.25 4.94
CA SER A 467 9.63 10.87 3.61
C SER A 467 9.67 9.88 2.45
N GLU A 468 9.97 8.60 2.68
CA GLU A 468 9.98 7.59 1.63
C GLU A 468 8.56 7.11 1.31
N PRO A 469 8.12 7.14 0.04
CA PRO A 469 6.92 6.43 -0.37
C PRO A 469 7.23 4.99 -0.76
N SER A 470 6.28 4.08 -0.55
CA SER A 470 6.37 2.72 -1.06
C SER A 470 5.08 2.27 -1.75
N THR A 471 5.22 1.28 -2.63
CA THR A 471 4.13 0.81 -3.50
C THR A 471 2.90 0.36 -2.72
N TYR A 472 3.09 -0.34 -1.59
CA TYR A 472 2.01 -0.93 -0.82
C TYR A 472 1.23 0.08 0.03
N ILE A 473 1.85 1.19 0.46
CA ILE A 473 1.14 2.29 1.16
C ILE A 473 0.04 2.83 0.25
N THR A 474 0.40 3.14 -1.00
CA THR A 474 -0.54 3.71 -1.96
C THR A 474 -1.56 2.68 -2.43
N ALA A 475 -1.16 1.43 -2.63
CA ALA A 475 -2.07 0.35 -3.06
C ALA A 475 -3.22 0.13 -2.07
N ALA A 476 -2.93 0.14 -0.77
CA ALA A 476 -3.93 -0.04 0.27
C ALA A 476 -4.96 1.10 0.34
N LEU A 477 -4.58 2.34 -0.03
CA LEU A 477 -5.49 3.48 0.02
C LEU A 477 -6.45 3.57 -1.20
N VAL A 478 -6.14 2.92 -2.32
CA VAL A 478 -6.96 2.94 -3.55
C VAL A 478 -8.41 2.50 -3.30
N GLY A 479 -8.62 1.46 -2.49
CA GLY A 479 -9.95 0.96 -2.13
C GLY A 479 -10.79 1.99 -1.35
N PRO A 480 -10.31 2.47 -0.19
CA PRO A 480 -10.91 3.58 0.55
C PRO A 480 -11.23 4.82 -0.29
N LEU A 481 -10.29 5.28 -1.13
CA LEU A 481 -10.54 6.43 -2.01
C LEU A 481 -11.69 6.18 -2.98
N ALA A 482 -11.74 5.01 -3.60
CA ALA A 482 -12.85 4.62 -4.46
C ALA A 482 -14.17 4.53 -3.68
N TYR A 483 -14.16 4.06 -2.43
CA TYR A 483 -15.36 4.04 -1.59
C TYR A 483 -15.90 5.44 -1.33
N PHE A 484 -15.06 6.39 -0.91
CA PHE A 484 -15.46 7.76 -0.54
C PHE A 484 -15.69 8.70 -1.73
N SER A 485 -15.30 8.31 -2.95
CA SER A 485 -15.49 9.10 -4.17
C SER A 485 -16.95 9.34 -4.59
N HIS A 486 -17.94 8.73 -3.91
CA HIS A 486 -19.38 8.83 -4.23
C HIS A 486 -20.31 8.72 -3.04
#